data_AF-A0A527XKQ4-F1
#
_entry.id   AF-A0A527XKQ4-F1
#
_cell.length_a   1.000
_cell.length_b   1.000
_cell.length_c   1.000
_cell.angle_alpha   90.00
_cell.angle_beta   90.00
_cell.angle_gamma   90.00
#
_symmetry.space_group_name_H-M   'P 1'
#
loop_
_entity.id
_entity.type
_entity.pdbx_description
1 polymer ?
#
loop_
_entity_poly.entity_id
_entity_poly.type
_entity_poly.pdbx_seq_one_letter_code
_entity_poly.pdbx_strand_id
1 'polypeptide(L)'
;VQGWATFRDGKTVEVETEIGTQVIRAETVVIATGSAPVELPFLPFGGPVISSTEALALGEVPKTLAVVGGGYIGLELGMAFAKMGAKVT
;
A
#
# COMPACT_ATOMS: atom_id res chain seq x y z
N VAL A 1 -2.64 8.15 20.40
CA VAL A 1 -3.82 8.59 19.62
C VAL A 1 -3.81 7.78 18.33
N GLN A 2 -4.92 7.12 17.98
CA GLN A 2 -5.05 6.34 16.74
C GLN A 2 -6.12 7.01 15.89
N GLY A 3 -5.79 7.33 14.64
CA GLY A 3 -6.67 8.09 13.76
C GLY A 3 -5.94 8.67 12.55
N TRP A 4 -6.69 9.32 11.67
CA TRP A 4 -6.14 10.02 10.51
C TRP A 4 -5.68 11.42 10.91
N ALA A 5 -4.42 11.75 10.62
CA ALA A 5 -3.79 12.99 11.06
C ALA A 5 -3.61 13.96 9.88
N THR A 6 -4.08 15.19 10.05
CA THR A 6 -3.93 16.27 9.07
C THR A 6 -3.34 17.50 9.76
N PHE A 7 -2.37 18.16 9.13
CA PHE A 7 -1.84 19.43 9.63
C PHE A 7 -2.90 20.52 9.50
N ARG A 8 -3.23 21.16 10.62
CA ARG A 8 -4.03 22.39 10.63
C ARG A 8 -3.15 23.61 10.36
N ASP A 9 -1.94 23.58 10.92
CA ASP A 9 -0.90 24.59 10.74
C ASP A 9 0.49 23.98 11.02
N GLY A 10 1.56 24.78 10.98
CA GLY A 10 2.94 24.30 11.12
C GLY A 10 3.30 23.65 12.47
N LYS A 11 2.44 23.73 13.49
CA LYS A 11 2.68 23.18 14.84
C LYS A 11 1.47 22.45 15.43
N THR A 12 0.39 22.33 14.69
CA THR A 12 -0.87 21.76 15.17
C THR A 12 -1.39 20.73 14.17
N VAL A 13 -1.72 19.55 14.67
CA VAL A 13 -2.29 18.44 13.92
C VAL A 13 -3.68 18.13 14.48
N GLU A 14 -4.64 17.93 13.60
CA GLU A 14 -5.96 17.40 13.94
C GLU A 14 -5.97 15.91 13.61
N VAL A 15 -6.36 15.09 14.60
CA VAL A 15 -6.44 13.64 14.47
C VAL A 15 -7.90 13.22 14.56
N GLU A 16 -8.46 12.76 13.46
CA GLU A 16 -9.80 12.16 13.41
C GLU A 16 -9.73 10.75 14.00
N THR A 17 -10.37 10.55 15.15
CA THR A 17 -10.43 9.26 15.84
C THR A 17 -11.86 8.74 15.87
N GLU A 18 -12.07 7.46 16.20
CA GLU A 18 -13.42 6.86 16.29
C GLU A 18 -14.34 7.55 17.30
N ILE A 19 -13.78 8.21 18.31
CA ILE A 19 -14.52 8.92 19.37
C ILE A 19 -14.58 10.44 19.15
N GLY A 20 -14.10 10.94 18.00
CA GLY A 20 -14.09 12.35 17.63
C GLY A 20 -12.71 12.92 17.31
N THR A 21 -12.65 14.21 16.98
CA THR A 21 -11.42 14.90 16.59
C THR A 21 -10.61 15.34 17.80
N GLN A 22 -9.33 15.02 17.81
CA GLN A 22 -8.36 15.48 18.81
C GLN A 22 -7.37 16.47 18.19
N VAL A 23 -7.14 17.61 18.84
CA VAL A 23 -6.19 18.63 18.40
C VAL A 23 -4.91 18.50 19.21
N ILE A 24 -3.77 18.29 18.55
CA ILE A 24 -2.47 18.11 19.18
C ILE A 24 -1.53 19.21 18.70
N ARG A 25 -1.00 19.99 19.66
CA ARG A 25 0.06 20.98 19.41
C ARG A 25 1.40 20.42 19.84
N ALA A 26 2.42 20.56 19.00
CA ALA A 26 3.78 20.12 19.29
C ALA A 26 4.81 21.17 18.89
N GLU A 27 5.93 21.22 19.61
CA GLU A 27 7.06 22.08 19.26
C GLU A 27 7.79 21.55 18.01
N THR A 28 7.94 20.23 17.91
CA THR A 28 8.58 19.54 16.78
C THR A 28 7.64 18.45 16.26
N VAL A 29 7.55 18.33 14.94
CA VAL A 29 6.74 17.30 14.27
C VAL A 29 7.62 16.54 13.28
N VAL A 30 7.56 15.21 13.32
CA VAL A 30 8.24 14.32 12.38
C VAL A 30 7.21 13.74 11.41
N ILE A 31 7.41 13.94 10.11
CA ILE A 31 6.54 13.41 9.06
C ILE A 31 7.10 12.07 8.59
N ALA A 32 6.32 11.00 8.76
CA ALA A 32 6.71 9.63 8.41
C ALA A 32 5.53 8.85 7.82
N THR A 33 4.81 9.43 6.84
CA THR A 33 3.57 8.88 6.27
C THR A 33 3.78 7.69 5.31
N GLY A 34 5.02 7.37 4.97
CA GLY A 34 5.33 6.29 4.03
C GLY A 34 4.95 6.61 2.58
N SER A 35 4.67 5.56 1.81
CA SER A 35 4.28 5.61 0.39
C SER A 35 3.20 4.58 0.09
N ALA A 36 2.59 4.65 -1.09
CA ALA A 36 1.59 3.70 -1.56
C ALA A 36 1.94 3.16 -2.97
N PRO A 37 1.45 1.96 -3.35
CA PRO A 37 1.54 1.47 -4.72
C PRO A 37 0.90 2.45 -5.72
N VAL A 38 1.44 2.53 -6.93
CA VAL A 38 0.91 3.39 -7.99
C VAL A 38 -0.15 2.64 -8.77
N GLU A 39 -1.36 3.22 -8.86
CA GLU A 39 -2.42 2.73 -9.73
C GLU A 39 -2.22 3.22 -11.17
N LEU A 40 -2.49 2.32 -12.13
CA LEU A 40 -2.52 2.68 -13.54
C LEU A 40 -3.91 3.21 -13.90
N PRO A 41 -4.05 4.42 -14.46
CA PRO A 41 -5.37 5.03 -14.72
C PRO A 41 -6.32 4.20 -15.59
N PHE A 42 -5.78 3.39 -16.50
CA PHE A 42 -6.55 2.51 -17.39
C PHE A 42 -6.71 1.08 -16.84
N LEU A 43 -6.08 0.77 -15.70
CA LEU A 43 -6.09 -0.54 -15.06
C LEU A 43 -6.02 -0.36 -13.53
N PRO A 44 -7.10 0.17 -12.91
CA PRO A 44 -7.15 0.41 -11.47
C PRO A 44 -7.12 -0.91 -10.69
N PHE A 45 -6.75 -0.85 -9.41
CA PHE A 45 -6.81 -2.04 -8.55
C PHE A 45 -8.26 -2.50 -8.33
N GLY A 46 -8.45 -3.82 -8.29
CA GLY A 46 -9.75 -4.44 -8.09
C GLY A 46 -9.87 -5.79 -8.81
N GLY A 47 -10.56 -6.75 -8.18
CA GLY A 47 -10.74 -8.09 -8.72
C GLY A 47 -9.40 -8.77 -9.02
N PRO A 48 -9.09 -9.13 -10.29
CA PRO A 48 -7.82 -9.76 -10.64
C PRO A 48 -6.63 -8.79 -10.74
N VAL A 49 -6.86 -7.47 -10.71
CA VAL A 49 -5.79 -6.46 -10.73
C VAL A 49 -5.42 -6.12 -9.30
N ILE A 50 -4.22 -6.52 -8.87
CA ILE A 50 -3.81 -6.48 -7.47
C ILE A 50 -2.47 -5.77 -7.30
N SER A 51 -2.25 -5.17 -6.12
CA SER A 51 -0.96 -4.59 -5.75
C SER A 51 -0.05 -5.64 -5.09
N SER A 52 1.15 -5.24 -4.66
CA SER A 52 2.05 -6.09 -3.88
C SER A 52 1.43 -6.58 -2.57
N THR A 53 0.53 -5.80 -1.97
CA THR A 53 -0.12 -6.14 -0.70
C THR A 53 -1.04 -7.36 -0.88
N GLU A 54 -1.94 -7.32 -1.85
CA GLU A 54 -2.87 -8.43 -2.08
C GLU A 54 -2.14 -9.65 -2.65
N ALA A 55 -1.09 -9.45 -3.48
CA ALA A 55 -0.26 -10.55 -3.96
C ALA A 55 0.37 -11.35 -2.81
N LEU A 56 0.84 -10.69 -1.75
CA LEU A 56 1.38 -11.36 -0.55
C LEU A 56 0.29 -12.03 0.31
N ALA A 57 -0.97 -11.64 0.15
CA ALA A 57 -2.11 -12.15 0.92
C ALA A 57 -2.93 -13.22 0.18
N LEU A 58 -2.53 -13.62 -1.04
CA LEU A 58 -3.21 -14.66 -1.80
C LEU A 58 -3.20 -15.99 -1.04
N GLY A 59 -4.38 -16.57 -0.84
CA GLY A 59 -4.54 -17.85 -0.15
C GLY A 59 -4.15 -19.07 -1.01
N GLU A 60 -3.99 -18.89 -2.31
CA GLU A 60 -3.59 -19.93 -3.25
C GLU A 60 -2.70 -19.39 -4.37
N VAL A 61 -1.91 -20.28 -4.97
CA VAL A 61 -1.02 -19.94 -6.07
C VAL A 61 -1.82 -19.88 -7.38
N PRO A 62 -1.86 -18.75 -8.09
CA PRO A 62 -2.60 -18.65 -9.34
C PRO A 62 -1.91 -19.49 -10.42
N LYS A 63 -2.70 -20.04 -11.36
CA LYS A 63 -2.15 -20.79 -12.51
C LYS A 63 -1.28 -19.91 -13.41
N THR A 64 -1.66 -18.65 -13.57
CA THR A 64 -0.98 -17.65 -14.39
C THR A 64 -0.94 -16.33 -13.65
N LEU A 65 0.19 -15.62 -13.70
CA LEU A 65 0.39 -14.31 -13.09
C LEU A 65 1.11 -13.40 -14.07
N ALA A 66 0.54 -12.23 -14.37
CA ALA A 66 1.22 -11.19 -15.13
C ALA A 66 1.77 -10.14 -14.15
N VAL A 67 3.06 -9.82 -14.28
CA VAL A 67 3.73 -8.80 -13.46
C VAL A 67 3.95 -7.55 -14.30
N VAL A 68 3.26 -6.47 -13.96
CA VAL A 68 3.41 -5.18 -14.66
C VAL A 68 4.49 -4.35 -13.95
N GLY A 69 5.71 -4.44 -14.48
CA GLY A 69 6.87 -3.67 -14.02
C GLY A 69 8.05 -4.54 -13.61
N GLY A 70 9.20 -4.36 -14.28
CA GLY A 70 10.44 -5.11 -14.03
C GLY A 70 11.32 -4.58 -12.89
N GLY A 71 10.73 -3.87 -11.93
CA GLY A 71 11.42 -3.42 -10.72
C GLY A 71 11.60 -4.56 -9.72
N TYR A 72 12.38 -4.31 -8.65
CA TYR A 72 12.71 -5.35 -7.66
C TYR A 72 11.46 -6.00 -7.03
N ILE A 73 10.43 -5.23 -6.68
CA ILE A 73 9.17 -5.77 -6.13
C ILE A 73 8.53 -6.76 -7.09
N GLY A 74 8.41 -6.39 -8.37
CA GLY A 74 7.82 -7.23 -9.40
C GLY A 74 8.64 -8.50 -9.64
N LEU A 75 9.96 -8.39 -9.68
CA LEU A 75 10.86 -9.53 -9.87
C LEU A 75 10.88 -10.49 -8.68
N GLU A 76 10.87 -9.97 -7.45
CA GLU A 76 10.84 -10.78 -6.22
C GLU A 76 9.54 -11.58 -6.14
N LEU A 77 8.39 -10.92 -6.30
CA LEU A 77 7.08 -11.58 -6.29
C LEU A 77 6.93 -12.54 -7.48
N GLY A 78 7.30 -12.12 -8.68
CA GLY A 78 7.27 -12.96 -9.87
C GLY A 78 8.10 -14.22 -9.70
N MET A 79 9.33 -14.11 -9.17
CA MET A 79 10.18 -15.27 -8.88
C MET A 79 9.55 -16.18 -7.81
N ALA A 80 8.99 -15.60 -6.74
CA ALA A 80 8.33 -16.38 -5.68
C ALA A 80 7.17 -17.19 -6.25
N PHE A 81 6.27 -16.56 -7.01
CA PHE A 81 5.13 -17.23 -7.63
C PHE A 81 5.53 -18.25 -8.70
N ALA A 82 6.56 -17.95 -9.51
CA ALA A 82 7.09 -18.91 -10.47
C ALA A 82 7.63 -20.18 -9.79
N LYS A 83 8.35 -20.03 -8.67
CA LYS A 83 8.84 -21.18 -7.88
C LYS A 83 7.72 -22.00 -7.25
N MET A 84 6.58 -21.38 -6.95
CA MET A 84 5.38 -22.06 -6.46
C MET A 84 4.54 -22.71 -7.57
N GLY A 85 4.91 -22.53 -8.84
CA GLY A 85 4.28 -23.20 -9.98
C GLY A 85 3.37 -22.32 -10.83
N ALA A 86 3.26 -21.02 -10.55
CA ALA A 86 2.54 -20.09 -11.43
C ALA A 86 3.31 -19.90 -12.74
N LYS A 87 2.59 -19.84 -13.87
CA LYS A 87 3.17 -19.35 -15.13
C LYS A 87 3.23 -17.82 -15.08
N VAL A 88 4.43 -17.28 -14.86
CA VAL A 88 4.65 -15.84 -14.74
C VAL A 88 5.02 -15.23 -16.11
N THR A 89 4.53 -14.01 -16.39
CA THR A 89 4.90 -13.19 -17.55
C THR A 89 5.17 -11.76 -17.10
#